data_AF-A0A928VDD1-F1
#
_entry.id   AF-A0A928VDD1-F1
#
_cell.length_a   1.000
_cell.length_b   1.000
_cell.length_c   1.000
_cell.angle_alpha   90.00
_cell.angle_beta   90.00
_cell.angle_gamma   90.00
#
_symmetry.space_group_name_H-M   'P 1'
#
loop_
_entity.id
_entity.type
_entity.pdbx_description
1 polymer ?
#
loop_
_entity_poly.entity_id
_entity_poly.type
_entity_poly.pdbx_seq_one_letter_code
_entity_poly.pdbx_strand_id
1 'polypeptide(L)'
;MKPQVFDVVELLEDLPARNLKSGMQGTILEDYGTAYEVEFADDQGATIEMLALEPDQFVVVWQAATQSWLPVSDQVAAIVEQLPDDRRKQVLEFARSLVLQSR
;
A
#
# COMPACT_ATOMS: atom_id res chain seq x y z
N MET A 1 -8.03 7.51 -4.19
CA MET A 1 -9.13 7.28 -3.21
C MET A 1 -8.65 7.76 -1.84
N LYS A 2 -9.51 8.33 -0.99
CA LYS A 2 -9.12 8.67 0.39
C LYS A 2 -9.17 7.40 1.26
N PRO A 3 -8.08 6.99 1.94
CA PRO A 3 -8.09 5.89 2.90
C PRO A 3 -9.10 6.12 4.04
N GLN A 4 -9.65 5.04 4.59
CA GLN A 4 -10.62 5.06 5.68
C GLN A 4 -10.14 4.23 6.86
N VAL A 5 -10.66 4.54 8.05
CA VAL A 5 -10.46 3.69 9.23
C VAL A 5 -10.95 2.28 8.93
N PHE A 6 -10.14 1.30 9.35
CA PHE A 6 -10.23 -0.14 9.11
C PHE A 6 -9.87 -0.63 7.71
N ASP A 7 -9.46 0.24 6.78
CA ASP A 7 -8.84 -0.23 5.54
C ASP A 7 -7.51 -0.93 5.86
N VAL A 8 -7.18 -1.98 5.08
CA VAL A 8 -5.86 -2.61 5.13
C VAL A 8 -4.97 -1.94 4.09
N VAL A 9 -3.80 -1.53 4.54
CA VAL A 9 -2.78 -0.87 3.73
C VAL A 9 -1.53 -1.71 3.64
N GLU A 10 -0.75 -1.53 2.59
CA GLU A 10 0.55 -2.14 2.39
C GLU A 10 1.63 -1.06 2.35
N LEU A 11 2.70 -1.25 3.11
CA LEU A 11 3.80 -0.30 3.24
C LEU A 11 4.64 -0.26 1.94
N LEU A 12 4.96 0.93 1.45
CA LEU A 12 5.71 1.12 0.20
C LEU A 12 7.22 1.27 0.39
N GLU A 13 7.69 1.41 1.62
CA GLU A 13 9.11 1.60 1.95
C GLU A 13 9.53 0.76 3.15
N ASP A 14 10.85 0.60 3.33
CA ASP A 14 11.38 -0.04 4.52
C ASP A 14 11.50 0.99 5.66
N LEU A 15 11.01 0.64 6.85
CA LEU A 15 11.21 1.41 8.08
C LEU A 15 12.05 0.57 9.07
N PRO A 16 13.37 0.46 8.84
CA PRO A 16 14.22 -0.48 9.56
C PRO A 16 14.29 -0.20 11.06
N ALA A 17 14.14 1.07 11.49
CA ALA A 17 14.10 1.44 12.91
C ALA A 17 12.88 0.87 13.65
N ARG A 18 11.83 0.49 12.91
CA ARG A 18 10.58 -0.09 13.39
C ARG A 18 10.46 -1.57 13.06
N ASN A 19 11.49 -2.15 12.44
CA ASN A 19 11.49 -3.52 11.90
C ASN A 19 10.33 -3.79 10.91
N LEU A 20 9.88 -2.75 10.19
CA LEU A 20 8.88 -2.86 9.15
C LEU A 20 9.53 -2.84 7.77
N LYS A 21 8.98 -3.60 6.83
CA LYS A 21 9.47 -3.74 5.46
C LYS A 21 8.38 -3.38 4.47
N SER A 22 8.78 -2.92 3.28
CA SER A 22 7.87 -2.77 2.16
C SER A 22 7.14 -4.09 1.88
N GLY A 23 5.84 -4.01 1.59
CA GLY A 23 4.98 -5.17 1.41
C GLY A 23 4.31 -5.66 2.70
N MET A 24 4.70 -5.16 3.89
CA MET A 24 3.98 -5.50 5.12
C MET A 24 2.61 -4.82 5.15
N GLN A 25 1.60 -5.57 5.61
CA GLN A 25 0.23 -5.09 5.70
C GLN A 25 -0.09 -4.61 7.13
N GLY A 26 -0.81 -3.50 7.21
CA GLY A 26 -1.31 -2.93 8.45
C GLY A 26 -2.75 -2.44 8.30
N THR A 27 -3.42 -2.18 9.41
CA THR A 27 -4.80 -1.69 9.43
C THR A 27 -4.83 -0.25 9.91
N ILE A 28 -5.55 0.63 9.20
CA ILE A 28 -5.76 2.01 9.67
C ILE A 28 -6.67 1.98 10.89
N LEU A 29 -6.23 2.56 12.00
CA LEU A 29 -7.03 2.69 13.23
C LEU A 29 -7.60 4.10 13.41
N GLU A 30 -6.90 5.13 12.94
CA GLU A 30 -7.33 6.53 13.08
C GLU A 30 -6.88 7.41 11.90
N ASP A 31 -7.70 8.40 11.55
CA ASP A 31 -7.41 9.45 10.55
C ASP A 31 -7.12 10.77 11.29
N TYR A 32 -5.85 11.20 11.28
CA TYR A 32 -5.42 12.47 11.88
C TYR A 32 -5.54 13.66 10.90
N GLY A 33 -6.09 13.46 9.70
CA GLY A 33 -6.25 14.45 8.66
C GLY A 33 -5.03 14.61 7.74
N THR A 34 -3.82 14.58 8.29
CA THR A 34 -2.56 14.64 7.52
C THR A 34 -1.80 13.31 7.45
N ALA A 35 -2.13 12.39 8.36
CA ALA A 35 -1.52 11.07 8.50
C ALA A 35 -2.57 10.10 9.05
N TYR A 36 -2.28 8.80 8.96
CA TYR A 36 -3.14 7.74 9.46
C TYR A 36 -2.38 6.91 10.49
N GLU A 37 -2.96 6.66 11.65
CA GLU A 37 -2.42 5.68 12.60
C GLU A 37 -2.63 4.29 12.02
N VAL A 38 -1.56 3.53 11.83
CA VAL A 38 -1.60 2.18 11.26
C VAL A 38 -1.01 1.19 12.24
N GLU A 39 -1.79 0.16 12.55
CA GLU A 39 -1.34 -0.98 13.34
C GLU A 39 -0.86 -2.11 12.42
N PHE A 40 0.35 -2.61 12.69
CA PHE A 40 0.88 -3.84 12.11
C PHE A 40 0.79 -4.93 13.15
N ALA A 41 0.10 -6.03 12.83
CA ALA A 41 -0.05 -7.18 13.73
C ALA A 41 0.57 -8.44 13.11
N ASP A 42 0.96 -9.39 13.96
CA ASP A 42 1.39 -10.71 13.53
C ASP A 42 0.20 -11.60 13.14
N ASP A 43 0.48 -12.83 12.74
CA ASP A 43 -0.54 -13.80 12.32
C ASP A 43 -1.44 -14.29 13.47
N GLN A 44 -1.09 -13.99 14.72
CA GLN A 44 -1.91 -14.25 15.92
C GLN A 44 -2.73 -13.02 16.33
N GLY A 45 -2.60 -11.90 15.61
CA GLY A 45 -3.26 -10.63 15.92
C GLY A 45 -2.62 -9.85 17.05
N ALA A 46 -1.37 -10.17 17.42
CA ALA A 46 -0.62 -9.35 18.37
C ALA A 46 0.05 -8.18 17.65
N THR A 47 -0.09 -6.97 18.21
CA THR A 47 0.56 -5.77 17.68
C THR A 47 2.08 -5.94 17.64
N ILE A 48 2.66 -5.80 16.44
CA ILE A 48 4.11 -5.72 16.21
C ILE A 48 4.57 -4.28 16.39
N GLU A 49 3.89 -3.35 15.72
CA GLU A 49 4.15 -1.90 15.79
C GLU A 49 2.89 -1.11 15.45
N MET A 50 2.87 0.14 15.88
CA MET A 50 1.78 1.07 15.62
C MET A 50 2.36 2.49 15.48
N LEU A 51 2.11 3.10 14.33
CA LEU A 51 2.67 4.41 13.99
C LEU A 51 1.79 5.18 13.00
N ALA A 52 1.89 6.51 13.06
CA ALA A 52 1.33 7.39 12.04
C ALA A 52 2.13 7.31 10.74
N LEU A 53 1.45 7.07 9.62
CA LEU A 53 2.00 7.07 8.27
C LEU A 53 1.37 8.17 7.41
N GLU A 54 2.21 8.83 6.62
CA GLU A 54 1.78 9.76 5.57
C GLU A 54 1.15 8.99 4.39
N PRO A 55 0.21 9.59 3.62
CA PRO A 55 -0.53 8.89 2.58
C PRO A 55 0.32 8.31 1.43
N ASP A 56 1.55 8.78 1.24
CA ASP A 56 2.51 8.32 0.23
C ASP A 56 3.45 7.20 0.73
N GLN A 57 3.35 6.83 2.01
CA GLN A 57 4.12 5.72 2.57
C GLN A 57 3.42 4.37 2.38
N PHE A 58 2.18 4.35 1.90
CA PHE A 58 1.38 3.14 1.76
C PHE A 58 0.41 3.17 0.57
N VAL A 59 -0.18 2.01 0.27
CA VAL A 59 -1.37 1.88 -0.59
C VAL A 59 -2.45 1.08 0.12
N VAL A 60 -3.72 1.45 -0.06
CA VAL A 60 -4.84 0.60 0.37
C VAL A 60 -4.85 -0.65 -0.52
N VAL A 61 -5.00 -1.83 0.08
CA VAL A 61 -5.09 -3.12 -0.63
C VAL A 61 -6.40 -3.84 -0.36
N TRP A 62 -7.05 -3.54 0.76
CA TRP A 62 -8.41 -4.00 1.08
C TRP A 62 -9.21 -2.86 1.70
N GLN A 63 -10.48 -2.76 1.30
CA GLN A 63 -11.37 -1.69 1.72
C GLN A 63 -12.40 -2.18 2.73
N ALA A 64 -12.52 -1.49 3.86
CA ALA A 64 -13.52 -1.77 4.88
C ALA A 64 -14.94 -1.50 4.37
N ALA A 65 -15.13 -0.41 3.65
CA ALA A 65 -16.44 0.03 3.19
C ALA A 65 -17.13 -0.98 2.24
N THR A 66 -16.36 -1.66 1.39
CA THR A 66 -16.86 -2.65 0.42
C THR A 66 -16.56 -4.09 0.83
N GLN A 67 -15.78 -4.28 1.90
CA GLN A 67 -15.30 -5.56 2.39
C GLN A 67 -14.59 -6.39 1.32
N SER A 68 -13.81 -5.73 0.46
CA SER A 68 -13.20 -6.35 -0.72
C SER A 68 -11.73 -5.94 -0.89
N TRP A 69 -10.93 -6.87 -1.37
CA TRP A 69 -9.59 -6.57 -1.88
C TRP A 69 -9.71 -5.69 -3.12
N LEU A 70 -8.84 -4.69 -3.23
CA LEU A 70 -8.68 -3.95 -4.48
C LEU A 70 -8.19 -4.90 -5.57
N PRO A 71 -8.74 -4.82 -6.79
CA PRO A 71 -8.18 -5.53 -7.92
C PRO A 71 -6.69 -5.24 -8.09
N VAL A 72 -5.91 -6.23 -8.52
CA VAL A 72 -4.45 -6.06 -8.73
C VAL A 72 -4.14 -4.90 -9.68
N SER A 73 -4.99 -4.65 -10.69
CA SER A 73 -4.87 -3.48 -11.57
C SER A 73 -4.89 -2.16 -10.82
N ASP A 74 -5.73 -2.07 -9.79
CA ASP A 74 -5.98 -0.85 -9.05
C ASP A 74 -4.88 -0.63 -8.01
N GLN A 75 -4.39 -1.72 -7.40
CA GLN A 75 -3.19 -1.69 -6.55
C GLN A 75 -1.97 -1.23 -7.37
N VAL A 76 -1.76 -1.80 -8.56
CA VAL A 76 -0.68 -1.36 -9.47
C VAL A 76 -0.85 0.10 -9.86
N ALA A 77 -2.05 0.54 -10.21
CA ALA A 77 -2.32 1.93 -10.55
C ALA A 77 -1.97 2.89 -9.39
N ALA A 78 -2.40 2.55 -8.16
CA ALA A 78 -2.11 3.34 -6.97
C ALA A 78 -0.60 3.47 -6.70
N ILE A 79 0.17 2.38 -6.86
CA ILE A 79 1.64 2.43 -6.72
C ILE A 79 2.25 3.31 -7.81
N VAL A 80 1.84 3.12 -9.08
CA VAL A 80 2.39 3.86 -10.22
C VAL A 80 2.09 5.37 -10.14
N GLU A 81 0.95 5.76 -9.60
CA GLU A 81 0.58 7.16 -9.39
C GLU A 81 1.57 7.89 -8.46
N GLN A 82 2.17 7.19 -7.49
CA GLN A 82 3.16 7.75 -6.56
C GLN A 82 4.58 7.81 -7.12
N LEU A 83 4.85 7.09 -8.22
CA LEU A 83 6.18 7.06 -8.82
C LEU A 83 6.50 8.36 -9.60
N PRO A 84 7.79 8.77 -9.65
CA PRO A 84 8.27 9.76 -10.60
C PRO A 84 8.03 9.35 -12.07
N ASP A 85 7.89 10.33 -12.98
CA ASP A 85 7.53 10.10 -14.39
C ASP A 85 8.46 9.16 -15.15
N ASP A 86 9.77 9.19 -14.86
CA ASP A 86 10.75 8.27 -15.45
C ASP A 86 10.49 6.83 -15.03
N ARG A 87 10.15 6.59 -13.76
CA ARG A 87 9.78 5.27 -13.25
C ARG A 87 8.42 4.80 -13.78
N ARG A 88 7.43 5.70 -13.91
CA ARG A 88 6.14 5.36 -14.56
C ARG A 88 6.34 4.85 -16.00
N LYS A 89 7.22 5.51 -16.76
CA LYS A 89 7.57 5.07 -18.12
C LYS A 89 8.24 3.70 -18.11
N GLN A 90 9.13 3.42 -17.16
CA GLN A 90 9.75 2.10 -17.01
C GLN A 90 8.72 1.00 -16.75
N VAL A 91 7.75 1.23 -15.85
CA VAL A 91 6.65 0.29 -15.59
C VAL A 91 5.82 0.05 -16.85
N LEU A 92 5.51 1.10 -17.60
CA LEU A 92 4.76 0.99 -18.86
C LEU A 92 5.51 0.15 -19.91
N GLU A 93 6.81 0.38 -20.10
CA GLU A 93 7.60 -0.43 -21.04
C GLU A 93 7.73 -1.88 -20.57
N PHE A 94 7.87 -2.12 -19.26
CA PHE A 94 7.86 -3.47 -18.72
C PHE A 94 6.54 -4.20 -19.01
N ALA A 95 5.40 -3.56 -18.74
CA ALA A 95 4.09 -4.11 -19.03
C ALA A 95 3.91 -4.44 -20.53
N ARG A 96 4.38 -3.57 -21.43
CA ARG A 96 4.39 -3.85 -22.88
C ARG A 96 5.23 -5.07 -23.23
N SER A 97 6.38 -5.25 -22.59
CA SER A 97 7.26 -6.39 -22.85
C SER A 97 6.61 -7.73 -22.50
N LEU A 98 5.85 -7.79 -21.39
CA LEU A 98 5.10 -8.99 -20.99
C LEU A 98 4.02 -9.37 -22.03
N VAL A 99 3.32 -8.38 -22.59
CA VAL A 99 2.32 -8.61 -23.65
C VAL A 99 2.96 -9.17 -24.92
N LEU A 100 4.17 -8.68 -25.28
CA LEU A 100 4.90 -9.16 -26.45
C LEU A 100 5.44 -10.58 -26.27
N GLN A 101 5.84 -10.96 -25.05
CA GLN A 101 6.31 -12.32 -24.72
C GLN A 101 5.19 -13.36 -24.62
N SER A 102 3.94 -12.91 -24.44
CA SER A 102 2.77 -13.78 -24.34
C SER A 102 2.13 -14.11 -25.70
N ARG A 103 2.80 -13.76 -26.81
CA ARG A 103 2.41 -14.06 -28.20
C ARG A 103 3.39 -15.05 -28.81
#